data_AF-A0A946KT73-F1
#
_entry.id   AF-A0A946KT73-F1
#
_cell.length_a   1.000
_cell.length_b   1.000
_cell.length_c   1.000
_cell.angle_alpha   90.00
_cell.angle_beta   90.00
_cell.angle_gamma   90.00
#
_symmetry.space_group_name_H-M   'P 1'
#
loop_
_entity.id
_entity.type
_entity.pdbx_description
1 polymer ?
#
loop_
_entity_poly.entity_id
_entity_poly.type
_entity_poly.pdbx_seq_one_letter_code
_entity_poly.pdbx_strand_id
1 'polypeptide(L)'
;MAPFAAALGDLDQALNAARTVDAKTDELIRFALSIKARSEPCVRKHFVGSLAAGATEAEIGYVFALTMREAAGADDCWTHGIISSLEAEATGAEASGCCG
;
A
#
# COMPACT_ATOMS: atom_id res chain seq x y z
N MET A 1 25.91 -10.86 -10.39
CA MET A 1 25.09 -9.63 -10.44
C MET A 1 24.49 -9.40 -11.82
N ALA A 2 25.28 -9.36 -12.90
CA ALA A 2 24.75 -9.22 -14.27
C ALA A 2 23.60 -10.17 -14.65
N PRO A 3 23.66 -11.50 -14.40
CA PRO A 3 22.55 -12.39 -14.76
C PRO A 3 21.27 -12.12 -13.95
N PHE A 4 21.38 -11.68 -12.70
CA PHE A 4 20.23 -11.38 -11.84
C PHE A 4 19.56 -10.05 -12.21
N ALA A 5 20.36 -9.03 -12.56
CA ALA A 5 19.84 -7.76 -13.05
C ALA A 5 19.13 -7.92 -14.41
N ALA A 6 19.69 -8.74 -15.31
CA ALA A 6 19.05 -9.08 -16.57
C ALA A 6 17.72 -9.81 -16.35
N ALA A 7 17.70 -10.83 -15.48
CA ALA A 7 16.46 -11.55 -15.16
C ALA A 7 15.36 -10.65 -14.58
N LEU A 8 15.73 -9.64 -13.78
CA LEU A 8 14.77 -8.65 -13.27
C LEU A 8 14.22 -7.77 -14.40
N GLY A 9 15.06 -7.38 -15.36
CA GLY A 9 14.63 -6.66 -16.56
C GLY A 9 13.70 -7.49 -17.47
N ASP A 10 13.99 -8.77 -17.64
CA ASP A 10 13.14 -9.70 -18.41
C ASP A 10 11.77 -9.86 -17.76
N LEU A 11 11.72 -9.91 -16.41
CA LEU A 11 10.46 -9.94 -15.67
C LEU A 11 9.64 -8.68 -15.90
N ASP A 12 10.25 -7.49 -15.87
CA ASP A 12 9.56 -6.22 -16.16
C ASP A 12 8.97 -6.21 -17.58
N GLN A 13 9.70 -6.75 -18.57
CA GLN A 13 9.19 -6.89 -19.94
C GLN A 13 8.01 -7.85 -20.02
N ALA A 14 8.11 -9.01 -19.37
CA ALA A 14 7.04 -10.01 -19.33
C ALA A 14 5.78 -9.44 -18.68
N LEU A 15 5.91 -8.72 -17.56
CA LEU A 15 4.79 -8.04 -16.89
C LEU A 15 4.12 -7.01 -17.82
N ASN A 16 4.91 -6.21 -18.55
CA ASN A 16 4.36 -5.24 -19.49
C ASN A 16 3.63 -5.91 -20.66
N ALA A 17 4.16 -7.00 -21.20
CA ALA A 17 3.55 -7.73 -22.31
C ALA A 17 2.28 -8.49 -21.89
N ALA A 18 2.24 -9.00 -20.67
CA ALA A 18 1.11 -9.76 -20.12
C ALA A 18 0.07 -8.89 -19.40
N ARG A 19 0.26 -7.56 -19.35
CA ARG A 19 -0.60 -6.66 -18.59
C ARG A 19 -2.04 -6.72 -19.09
N THR A 20 -2.96 -7.05 -18.19
CA THR A 20 -4.41 -7.13 -18.46
C THR A 20 -5.17 -5.87 -18.04
N VAL A 21 -4.53 -4.98 -17.28
CA VAL A 21 -5.06 -3.69 -16.83
C VAL A 21 -4.51 -2.54 -17.67
N ASP A 22 -5.18 -1.40 -17.67
CA ASP A 22 -4.66 -0.21 -18.32
C ASP A 22 -3.39 0.33 -17.62
N ALA A 23 -2.66 1.21 -18.30
CA ALA A 23 -1.42 1.76 -17.78
C ALA A 23 -1.62 2.59 -16.49
N LYS A 24 -2.77 3.27 -16.36
CA LYS A 24 -3.11 4.07 -15.18
C LYS A 24 -3.25 3.18 -13.95
N THR A 25 -4.01 2.10 -14.10
CA THR A 25 -4.28 1.11 -13.06
C THR A 25 -3.00 0.40 -12.64
N ASP A 26 -2.16 -0.01 -13.58
CA ASP A 26 -0.87 -0.65 -13.27
C ASP A 26 0.06 0.27 -12.47
N GLU A 27 0.20 1.54 -12.87
CA GLU A 27 1.02 2.51 -12.16
C GLU A 27 0.48 2.81 -10.75
N LEU A 28 -0.84 2.94 -10.57
CA LEU A 28 -1.45 3.12 -9.25
C LEU A 28 -1.23 1.90 -8.33
N ILE A 29 -1.29 0.68 -8.87
CA ILE A 29 -0.97 -0.54 -8.11
C ILE A 29 0.51 -0.54 -7.68
N ARG A 30 1.42 -0.26 -8.61
CA ARG A 30 2.86 -0.19 -8.31
C ARG A 30 3.17 0.92 -7.31
N PHE A 31 2.47 2.05 -7.39
CA PHE A 31 2.54 3.14 -6.41
C PHE A 31 2.15 2.65 -5.01
N ALA A 32 0.99 2.00 -4.85
CA ALA A 32 0.57 1.41 -3.57
C ALA A 32 1.61 0.41 -3.03
N LEU A 33 2.10 -0.51 -3.87
CA LEU A 33 3.11 -1.50 -3.48
C LEU A 33 4.42 -0.84 -3.04
N SER A 34 4.84 0.23 -3.71
CA SER A 34 6.06 0.97 -3.36
C SER A 34 5.97 1.68 -2.01
N ILE A 35 4.80 2.21 -1.65
CA ILE A 35 4.53 2.79 -0.33
C ILE A 35 4.58 1.68 0.74
N LYS A 36 3.87 0.56 0.51
CA LYS A 36 3.86 -0.58 1.44
C LYS A 36 5.27 -1.15 1.67
N ALA A 37 6.09 -1.18 0.62
CA ALA A 37 7.49 -1.61 0.68
C ALA A 37 8.45 -0.54 1.25
N ARG A 38 7.96 0.68 1.56
CA ARG A 38 8.75 1.81 2.05
C ARG A 38 9.93 2.18 1.14
N SER A 39 9.75 2.07 -0.17
CA SER A 39 10.79 2.35 -1.17
C SER A 39 10.60 3.73 -1.79
N GLU A 40 11.25 4.74 -1.24
CA GLU A 40 11.22 6.11 -1.76
C GLU A 40 11.47 6.24 -3.27
N PRO A 41 12.53 5.62 -3.87
CA PRO A 41 12.77 5.75 -5.30
C PRO A 41 11.62 5.16 -6.14
N CYS A 42 11.00 4.07 -5.69
CA CYS A 42 9.85 3.47 -6.37
C CYS A 42 8.59 4.33 -6.20
N VAL A 43 8.36 4.92 -5.03
CA VAL A 43 7.23 5.84 -4.78
C VAL A 43 7.31 7.02 -5.75
N ARG A 44 8.49 7.63 -5.89
CA ARG A 44 8.70 8.75 -6.83
C ARG A 44 8.49 8.32 -8.28
N LYS A 45 9.04 7.17 -8.68
CA LYS A 45 8.88 6.61 -10.03
C LYS A 45 7.40 6.42 -10.39
N HIS A 46 6.65 5.75 -9.52
CA HIS A 46 5.27 5.37 -9.81
C HIS A 46 4.26 6.50 -9.58
N PHE A 47 4.59 7.50 -8.76
CA PHE A 47 3.85 8.76 -8.73
C PHE A 47 3.90 9.48 -10.09
N VAL A 48 5.10 9.67 -10.64
CA VAL A 48 5.27 10.31 -11.96
C VAL A 48 4.68 9.44 -13.08
N GLY A 49 4.86 8.12 -13.01
CA GLY A 49 4.25 7.16 -13.93
C GLY A 49 2.73 7.23 -13.94
N SER A 50 2.10 7.31 -12.76
CA SER A 50 0.64 7.45 -12.63
C SER A 50 0.13 8.73 -13.28
N LEU A 51 0.78 9.86 -13.03
CA LEU A 51 0.42 11.14 -13.68
C LEU A 51 0.57 11.06 -15.21
N ALA A 52 1.67 10.48 -15.69
CA ALA A 52 1.92 10.32 -17.12
C ALA A 52 0.89 9.38 -17.80
N ALA A 53 0.37 8.41 -17.05
CA ALA A 53 -0.70 7.52 -17.49
C ALA A 53 -2.12 8.15 -17.39
N GLY A 54 -2.22 9.41 -16.96
CA GLY A 54 -3.47 10.16 -16.89
C GLY A 54 -4.22 10.01 -15.56
N ALA A 55 -3.57 9.55 -14.50
CA ALA A 55 -4.14 9.63 -13.16
C ALA A 55 -4.21 11.09 -12.70
N THR A 56 -5.31 11.43 -12.03
CA THR A 56 -5.47 12.71 -11.34
C THR A 56 -4.81 12.68 -9.97
N GLU A 57 -4.46 13.85 -9.43
CA GLU A 57 -3.96 13.96 -8.05
C GLU A 57 -4.96 13.40 -7.04
N ALA A 58 -6.27 13.51 -7.31
CA ALA A 58 -7.32 12.94 -6.46
C ALA A 58 -7.28 11.40 -6.44
N GLU A 59 -7.11 10.74 -7.59
CA GLU A 59 -6.97 9.27 -7.67
C GLU A 59 -5.70 8.80 -6.95
N ILE A 60 -4.57 9.48 -7.17
CA ILE A 60 -3.30 9.16 -6.51
C ILE A 60 -3.42 9.37 -4.99
N GLY A 61 -4.04 10.48 -4.56
CA GLY A 61 -4.28 10.79 -3.15
C GLY A 61 -5.18 9.76 -2.47
N TYR A 62 -6.21 9.28 -3.16
CA TYR A 62 -7.06 8.20 -2.66
C TYR A 62 -6.27 6.90 -2.47
N VAL A 63 -5.48 6.48 -3.45
CA VAL A 63 -4.64 5.26 -3.36
C VAL A 63 -3.59 5.38 -2.26
N PHE A 64 -2.98 6.57 -2.09
CA PHE A 64 -2.06 6.84 -0.98
C PHE A 64 -2.76 6.65 0.37
N ALA A 65 -3.92 7.27 0.57
CA ALA A 65 -4.69 7.17 1.81
C ALA A 65 -5.14 5.73 2.09
N LEU A 66 -5.64 5.02 1.07
CA LEU A 66 -6.01 3.61 1.16
C LEU A 66 -4.82 2.76 1.57
N THR A 67 -3.67 2.93 0.91
CA THR A 67 -2.46 2.17 1.22
C THR A 67 -1.99 2.42 2.65
N MET A 68 -2.07 3.65 3.13
CA MET A 68 -1.75 3.99 4.52
C MET A 68 -2.69 3.30 5.51
N ARG A 69 -4.02 3.29 5.26
CA ARG A 69 -4.99 2.55 6.08
C ARG A 69 -4.69 1.05 6.13
N GLU A 70 -4.50 0.42 4.98
CA GLU A 70 -4.20 -1.02 4.90
C GLU A 70 -2.80 -1.37 5.43
N ALA A 71 -1.87 -0.40 5.42
CA ALA A 71 -0.58 -0.55 6.08
C ALA A 71 -0.67 -0.38 7.59
N ALA A 72 -1.62 0.41 8.09
CA ALA A 72 -1.89 0.66 9.50
C ALA A 72 -2.65 -0.47 10.21
N GLY A 73 -2.97 -1.58 9.53
CA GLY A 73 -3.65 -2.73 10.13
C GLY A 73 -2.97 -3.34 11.38
N ALA A 74 -1.68 -3.05 11.62
CA ALA A 74 -1.01 -3.37 12.89
C ALA A 74 -1.32 -2.37 14.02
N ASP A 75 -1.53 -1.09 13.69
CA ASP A 75 -1.80 -0.02 14.65
C ASP A 75 -3.28 0.15 14.94
N ASP A 76 -4.19 -0.09 13.98
CA ASP A 76 -5.65 0.06 14.19
C ASP A 76 -6.19 -1.00 15.16
N CYS A 77 -5.83 -2.28 14.99
CA CYS A 77 -6.23 -3.35 15.91
C CYS A 77 -5.60 -3.18 17.30
N TRP A 78 -4.34 -2.75 17.36
CA TRP A 78 -3.64 -2.49 18.62
C TRP A 78 -4.23 -1.28 19.35
N THR A 79 -4.46 -0.16 18.66
CA THR A 79 -5.01 1.06 19.26
C THR A 79 -6.44 0.86 19.72
N HIS A 80 -7.28 0.18 18.92
CA HIS A 80 -8.62 -0.21 19.38
C HIS A 80 -8.55 -1.16 20.58
N GLY A 81 -7.66 -2.15 20.57
CA GLY A 81 -7.45 -3.06 21.70
C GLY A 81 -6.99 -2.33 22.97
N ILE A 82 -6.05 -1.40 22.87
CA ILE A 82 -5.56 -0.59 24.00
C ILE A 82 -6.66 0.33 24.52
N ILE A 83 -7.38 1.05 23.64
CA ILE A 83 -8.48 1.94 24.07
C ILE A 83 -9.57 1.13 24.79
N SER A 84 -10.01 0.02 24.21
CA SER A 84 -11.01 -0.85 24.85
C SER A 84 -10.51 -1.45 26.16
N SER A 85 -9.21 -1.79 26.27
CA SER A 85 -8.61 -2.24 27.54
C SER A 85 -8.60 -1.13 28.59
N LEU A 86 -8.20 0.09 28.22
CA LEU A 86 -8.17 1.24 29.12
C LEU A 86 -9.58 1.63 29.60
N GLU A 87 -10.59 1.57 28.72
CA GLU A 87 -12.00 1.79 29.08
C GLU A 87 -12.53 0.70 30.02
N ALA A 88 -12.20 -0.57 29.74
CA ALA A 88 -12.54 -1.71 30.61
C ALA A 88 -11.91 -1.56 32.01
N GLU A 89 -10.63 -1.19 32.10
CA GLU A 89 -9.95 -0.91 33.36
C GLU A 89 -10.57 0.25 34.13
N ALA A 90 -10.97 1.33 33.43
CA ALA A 90 -11.58 2.50 34.04
C ALA A 90 -13.02 2.24 34.54
N THR A 91 -13.75 1.31 33.94
CA THR A 91 -15.17 1.06 34.21
C THR A 91 -15.45 -0.25 34.93
N GLY A 92 -14.48 -1.16 35.03
CA GLY A 92 -14.65 -2.50 35.58
C GLY A 92 -15.44 -3.46 34.67
N ALA A 93 -15.63 -3.12 33.40
CA ALA A 93 -16.32 -3.96 32.41
C ALA A 93 -15.34 -4.93 31.71
N GLU A 94 -15.83 -6.04 31.15
CA GLU A 94 -14.98 -6.90 30.30
C GLU A 94 -14.75 -6.28 28.92
N ALA A 95 -13.50 -6.30 28.45
CA ALA A 95 -13.14 -5.81 27.13
C ALA A 95 -13.65 -6.76 26.03
N SER A 96 -14.55 -6.30 25.17
CA SER A 96 -14.86 -7.01 23.93
C SER A 96 -13.82 -6.65 22.87
N GLY A 97 -12.79 -7.48 22.74
CA GLY A 97 -11.72 -7.28 21.76
C GLY A 97 -12.23 -7.35 20.32
N CYS A 98 -11.68 -6.51 19.45
CA CYS A 98 -11.88 -6.54 17.99
C CYS A 98 -11.19 -7.75 17.30
N CYS A 99 -10.52 -8.61 18.06
CA CYS A 99 -9.93 -9.86 17.60
C CYS A 99 -10.40 -10.98 18.54
N GLY A 100 -11.61 -11.46 18.30
CA GLY A 100 -12.04 -12.78 18.77
C GLY A 100 -11.46 -13.90 17.92
#